data_AF-A0A7L2RYB2-F1
#
_entry.id   AF-A0A7L2RYB2-F1
#
_cell.length_a   1.000
_cell.length_b   1.000
_cell.length_c   1.000
_cell.angle_alpha   90.00
_cell.angle_beta   90.00
_cell.angle_gamma   90.00
#
_symmetry.space_group_name_H-M   'P 1'
#
loop_
_entity.id
_entity.type
_entity.pdbx_description
1 polymer ?
#
loop_
_entity_poly.entity_id
_entity_poly.type
_entity_poly.pdbx_seq_one_letter_code
_entity_poly.pdbx_strand_id
1 'polypeptide(L)'
;MGHFADSLTFSGRKVVAAWASLPFPAFCGSSLPDTLSAHQDLPWKLLSSGREQKVSCCFAQSVVLRGICKESPSSFPGQQPPTPLHTCETPEQVLQQYLHTQFPGAFSTSHVLQQPCDTRPPFPQFFSPLLTKQGFLQDKPLGHSSAG
;
A
#
# COMPACT_ATOMS: atom_id res chain seq x y z
N MET A 1 -11.38 -12.76 -14.23
CA MET A 1 -11.04 -12.96 -12.80
C MET A 1 -10.46 -14.35 -12.52
N GLY A 2 -10.88 -15.42 -13.21
CA GLY A 2 -10.31 -16.78 -13.04
C GLY A 2 -8.80 -16.89 -13.30
N HIS A 3 -8.30 -16.36 -14.41
CA HIS A 3 -6.88 -16.44 -14.80
C HIS A 3 -5.86 -15.92 -13.77
N PHE A 4 -6.29 -14.97 -12.93
CA PHE A 4 -5.43 -14.38 -11.89
C PHE A 4 -5.25 -15.34 -10.72
N ALA A 5 -6.34 -15.96 -10.25
CA ALA A 5 -6.28 -16.97 -9.21
C ALA A 5 -5.44 -18.16 -9.68
N ASP A 6 -5.62 -18.59 -10.94
CA ASP A 6 -4.85 -19.69 -11.54
C ASP A 6 -3.34 -19.44 -11.53
N SER A 7 -2.93 -18.17 -11.72
CA SER A 7 -1.52 -17.75 -11.69
C SER A 7 -0.90 -17.83 -10.29
N LEU A 8 -1.70 -17.72 -9.23
CA LEU A 8 -1.27 -17.84 -7.84
C LEU A 8 -1.38 -19.28 -7.31
N THR A 9 -2.10 -20.16 -8.00
CA THR A 9 -2.37 -21.55 -7.60
C THR A 9 -1.60 -22.60 -8.41
N PHE A 10 -0.42 -22.25 -8.93
CA PHE A 10 0.42 -23.17 -9.71
C PHE A 10 0.83 -24.42 -8.90
N SER A 11 0.86 -25.59 -9.55
CA SER A 11 1.27 -26.88 -8.96
C SER A 11 0.36 -27.38 -7.82
N GLY A 12 -0.95 -27.11 -7.90
CA GLY A 12 -1.92 -27.57 -6.89
C GLY A 12 -1.88 -26.76 -5.57
N ARG A 13 -1.11 -25.68 -5.53
CA ARG A 13 -1.10 -24.72 -4.42
C ARG A 13 -2.40 -23.92 -4.40
N LYS A 14 -2.75 -23.35 -3.26
CA LYS A 14 -3.98 -22.57 -3.07
C LYS A 14 -3.66 -21.19 -2.52
N VAL A 15 -4.46 -20.18 -2.89
CA VAL A 15 -4.45 -18.88 -2.22
C VAL A 15 -5.11 -19.06 -0.86
N VAL A 16 -4.38 -18.75 0.20
CA VAL A 16 -4.81 -19.03 1.59
C VAL A 16 -5.15 -17.77 2.38
N ALA A 17 -4.85 -16.60 1.84
CA ALA A 17 -5.02 -15.34 2.55
C ALA A 17 -5.17 -14.16 1.60
N ALA A 18 -5.87 -13.14 2.10
CA ALA A 18 -6.05 -11.86 1.46
C ALA A 18 -5.78 -10.77 2.49
N TRP A 19 -5.05 -9.74 2.09
CA TRP A 19 -4.72 -8.60 2.94
C TRP A 19 -5.27 -7.33 2.29
N ALA A 20 -5.61 -6.35 3.12
CA ALA A 20 -5.99 -5.04 2.63
C ALA A 20 -5.57 -3.93 3.61
N SER A 21 -5.41 -2.75 3.05
CA SER A 21 -5.28 -1.50 3.79
C SER A 21 -6.28 -0.51 3.21
N LEU A 22 -7.19 0.00 4.03
CA LEU A 22 -8.18 0.99 3.62
C LEU A 22 -8.48 1.93 4.79
N PRO A 23 -7.96 3.18 4.78
CA PRO A 23 -7.07 3.74 3.77
C PRO A 23 -5.65 3.16 3.85
N PHE A 24 -4.87 3.29 2.79
CA PHE A 24 -3.42 3.09 2.86
C PHE A 24 -2.81 4.20 3.75
N PRO A 25 -1.86 3.88 4.66
CA PRO A 25 -1.41 4.81 5.71
C PRO A 25 -0.43 5.89 5.19
N ALA A 26 -0.71 6.51 4.06
CA ALA A 26 0.06 7.62 3.51
C ALA A 26 -0.34 8.94 4.19
N PHE A 27 0.66 9.73 4.57
CA PHE A 27 0.47 11.08 5.11
C PHE A 27 0.53 12.11 3.99
N CYS A 28 -0.08 13.27 4.23
CA CYS A 28 -0.02 14.37 3.27
C CYS A 28 1.43 14.84 3.10
N GLY A 29 1.96 14.76 1.88
CA GLY A 29 3.34 15.17 1.55
C GLY A 29 4.41 14.13 1.85
N SER A 30 4.03 12.90 2.24
CA SER A 30 4.96 11.78 2.34
C SER A 30 5.01 11.00 1.03
N SER A 31 6.21 10.68 0.57
CA SER A 31 6.36 9.83 -0.61
C SER A 31 5.99 8.36 -0.31
N LEU A 32 5.80 7.55 -1.36
CA LEU A 32 5.56 6.13 -1.21
C LEU A 32 6.73 5.40 -0.48
N PRO A 33 8.00 5.65 -0.81
CA PRO A 33 9.15 5.16 -0.03
C PRO A 33 9.11 5.52 1.46
N ASP A 34 8.74 6.76 1.80
CA ASP A 34 8.63 7.21 3.20
C ASP A 34 7.57 6.40 3.95
N THR A 35 6.39 6.27 3.34
CA THR A 35 5.27 5.54 3.93
C THR A 35 5.62 4.06 4.18
N LEU A 36 6.24 3.40 3.19
CA LEU A 36 6.61 1.99 3.30
C LEU A 36 7.77 1.75 4.27
N SER A 37 8.71 2.68 4.39
CA SER A 37 9.85 2.56 5.30
C SER A 37 9.53 2.92 6.75
N ALA A 38 8.50 3.73 6.99
CA ALA A 38 8.03 4.07 8.33
C ALA A 38 7.42 2.87 9.08
N HIS A 39 6.98 1.83 8.36
CA HIS A 39 6.33 0.65 8.94
C HIS A 39 7.34 -0.50 9.09
N GLN A 40 7.54 -0.96 10.33
CA GLN A 40 8.34 -2.17 10.59
C GLN A 40 7.63 -3.43 10.08
N ASP A 41 6.31 -3.45 10.19
CA ASP A 41 5.44 -4.52 9.69
C ASP A 41 4.77 -4.12 8.35
N LEU A 42 4.02 -5.03 7.75
CA LEU A 42 3.29 -4.74 6.50
C LEU A 42 2.20 -3.66 6.74
N PRO A 43 2.03 -2.68 5.82
CA PRO A 43 1.06 -1.59 5.95
C PRO A 43 -0.39 -2.02 5.65
N TRP A 44 -0.63 -3.32 5.46
CA TRP A 44 -1.92 -3.94 5.20
C TRP A 44 -2.18 -5.09 6.19
N LYS A 45 -3.46 -5.32 6.49
CA LYS A 45 -3.91 -6.30 7.49
C LYS A 45 -4.57 -7.49 6.83
N LEU A 46 -4.41 -8.66 7.45
CA LEU A 46 -5.09 -9.89 7.03
C LEU A 46 -6.61 -9.72 7.17
N LEU A 47 -7.37 -10.10 6.14
CA LEU A 47 -8.82 -10.01 6.13
C LEU A 47 -9.50 -11.20 6.82
N SER A 48 -8.78 -12.30 7.03
CA SER A 48 -9.26 -13.45 7.79
C SER A 48 -8.89 -13.32 9.27
N SER A 49 -9.71 -13.90 10.14
CA SER A 49 -9.52 -13.91 11.61
C SER A 49 -8.42 -14.88 12.08
N GLY A 50 -7.62 -15.44 11.15
CA GLY A 50 -6.56 -16.38 11.47
C GLY A 50 -5.36 -15.70 12.12
N ARG A 51 -4.61 -16.43 12.96
CA ARG A 51 -3.31 -15.95 13.41
C ARG A 51 -2.43 -15.70 12.20
N GLU A 52 -1.80 -14.54 12.15
CA GLU A 52 -0.79 -14.20 11.16
C GLU A 52 0.31 -15.27 11.25
N GLN A 53 0.29 -16.20 10.29
CA GLN A 53 1.39 -17.14 10.15
C GLN A 53 2.60 -16.33 9.72
N LYS A 54 3.76 -16.66 10.29
CA LYS A 54 5.03 -16.06 9.90
C LYS A 54 5.10 -16.08 8.36
N VAL A 55 5.30 -14.89 7.82
CA VAL A 55 5.30 -14.53 6.39
C VAL A 55 6.22 -15.41 5.51
N SER A 56 7.04 -16.25 6.14
CA SER A 56 8.02 -17.17 5.53
C SER A 56 7.45 -18.25 4.60
N CYS A 57 6.12 -18.37 4.43
CA CYS A 57 5.51 -19.36 3.53
C CYS A 57 4.83 -18.77 2.28
N CYS A 58 4.96 -17.46 2.03
CA CYS A 58 4.39 -16.86 0.83
C CYS A 58 5.16 -17.32 -0.40
N PHE A 59 4.54 -18.17 -1.23
CA PHE A 59 5.13 -18.63 -2.48
C PHE A 59 4.91 -17.64 -3.62
N ALA A 60 3.71 -17.07 -3.71
CA ALA A 60 3.35 -16.09 -4.71
C ALA A 60 2.36 -15.08 -4.13
N GLN A 61 2.49 -13.84 -4.56
CA GLN A 61 1.60 -12.76 -4.16
C GLN A 61 1.36 -11.79 -5.31
N SER A 62 0.26 -11.07 -5.20
CA SER A 62 -0.08 -9.97 -6.07
C SER A 62 -0.60 -8.83 -5.22
N VAL A 63 0.01 -7.66 -5.38
CA VAL A 63 -0.30 -6.48 -4.59
C VAL A 63 -0.69 -5.36 -5.54
N VAL A 64 -1.85 -4.76 -5.26
CA VAL A 64 -2.36 -3.62 -6.01
C VAL A 64 -2.48 -2.44 -5.05
N LEU A 65 -1.75 -1.38 -5.35
CA LEU A 65 -1.84 -0.11 -4.66
C LEU A 65 -2.60 0.88 -5.55
N ARG A 66 -3.59 1.57 -4.98
CA ARG A 66 -4.47 2.48 -5.72
C ARG A 66 -4.47 3.88 -5.11
N GLY A 67 -4.66 4.90 -5.94
CA GLY A 67 -4.81 6.28 -5.49
C GLY A 67 -3.50 6.98 -5.11
N ILE A 68 -2.34 6.37 -5.34
CA ILE A 68 -1.05 7.02 -5.13
C ILE A 68 -0.73 7.90 -6.33
N CYS A 69 -0.68 9.21 -6.11
CA CYS A 69 -0.22 10.16 -7.10
C CYS A 69 1.32 10.11 -7.19
N LYS A 70 1.88 10.44 -8.37
CA LYS A 70 3.33 10.61 -8.50
C LYS A 70 3.74 11.85 -7.71
N GLU A 71 4.21 11.65 -6.49
CA GLU A 71 4.87 12.73 -5.76
C GLU A 71 6.23 13.00 -6.41
N SER A 72 6.56 14.27 -6.59
CA SER A 72 7.85 14.71 -7.11
C SER A 72 8.98 14.12 -6.26
N PRO A 73 10.10 13.69 -6.88
CA PRO A 73 11.23 13.16 -6.12
C PRO A 73 11.67 14.19 -5.07
N SER A 74 11.54 13.84 -3.79
CA SER A 74 12.01 14.64 -2.66
C SER A 74 13.54 14.62 -2.53
N SER A 75 14.23 13.90 -3.42
CA SER A 75 15.69 13.86 -3.47
C SER A 75 16.23 15.19 -4.03
N PHE A 76 16.70 16.04 -3.13
CA PHE A 76 17.57 17.15 -3.48
C PHE A 76 18.88 16.60 -4.08
N PRO A 77 19.42 17.21 -5.16
CA PRO A 77 20.70 16.78 -5.72
C PRO A 77 21.80 16.83 -4.65
N GLY A 78 22.39 15.68 -4.31
CA GLY A 78 23.52 15.57 -3.37
C GLY A 78 23.22 14.95 -2.01
N GLN A 79 21.96 14.67 -1.65
CA GLN A 79 21.65 13.85 -0.48
C GLN A 79 21.70 12.35 -0.82
N GLN A 80 22.34 11.55 0.04
CA GLN A 80 22.23 10.10 -0.05
C GLN A 80 20.77 9.68 0.22
N PRO A 81 20.20 8.79 -0.59
CA PRO A 81 18.85 8.32 -0.38
C PRO A 81 18.71 7.68 1.01
N PRO A 82 17.70 8.07 1.81
CA PRO A 82 17.54 7.58 3.18
C PRO A 82 17.36 6.06 3.25
N THR A 83 16.72 5.48 2.23
CA THR A 83 16.52 4.04 2.11
C THR A 83 16.69 3.59 0.65
N PRO A 84 16.95 2.29 0.41
CA PRO A 84 17.03 1.73 -0.95
C PRO A 84 15.77 1.92 -1.79
N LEU A 85 14.62 2.19 -1.18
CA LEU A 85 13.37 2.47 -1.90
C LEU A 85 13.39 3.83 -2.60
N HIS A 86 14.21 4.78 -2.12
CA HIS A 86 14.32 6.12 -2.70
C HIS A 86 15.19 6.16 -3.97
N THR A 87 15.85 5.06 -4.32
CA THR A 87 16.59 4.95 -5.59
C THR A 87 15.69 4.53 -6.76
N CYS A 88 14.48 4.05 -6.48
CA CYS A 88 13.53 3.64 -7.51
C CYS A 88 12.95 4.84 -8.24
N GLU A 89 12.78 4.74 -9.56
CA GLU A 89 12.29 5.83 -10.40
C GLU A 89 10.75 5.85 -10.50
N THR A 90 10.11 4.70 -10.32
CA THR A 90 8.65 4.56 -10.43
C THR A 90 8.04 3.98 -9.16
N PRO A 91 6.78 4.34 -8.82
CA PRO A 91 6.12 3.79 -7.64
C PRO A 91 5.92 2.27 -7.74
N GLU A 92 5.79 1.71 -8.96
CA GLU A 92 5.75 0.27 -9.18
C GLU A 92 7.07 -0.39 -8.79
N GLN A 93 8.22 0.20 -9.14
CA GLN A 93 9.54 -0.29 -8.72
C GLN A 93 9.72 -0.20 -7.20
N VAL A 94 9.28 0.91 -6.58
CA VAL A 94 9.28 1.06 -5.11
C VAL A 94 8.52 -0.09 -4.45
N LEU A 95 7.29 -0.35 -4.91
CA LEU A 95 6.45 -1.41 -4.36
C LEU A 95 7.05 -2.80 -4.61
N GLN A 96 7.58 -3.05 -5.82
CA GLN A 96 8.22 -4.32 -6.15
C GLN A 96 9.44 -4.58 -5.27
N GLN A 97 10.30 -3.58 -5.06
CA GLN A 97 11.48 -3.70 -4.23
C GLN A 97 11.12 -3.91 -2.76
N TYR A 98 10.11 -3.18 -2.25
CA TYR A 98 9.60 -3.40 -0.89
C TYR A 98 9.11 -4.84 -0.69
N LEU A 99 8.32 -5.38 -1.62
CA LEU A 99 7.84 -6.76 -1.54
C LEU A 99 8.97 -7.78 -1.61
N HIS A 100 10.00 -7.52 -2.42
CA HIS A 100 11.17 -8.40 -2.48
C HIS A 100 11.95 -8.40 -1.17
N THR A 101 12.07 -7.26 -0.49
CA THR A 101 12.70 -7.17 0.83
C THR A 101 11.89 -7.92 1.90
N GLN A 102 10.57 -7.79 1.90
CA GLN A 102 9.70 -8.44 2.88
C GLN A 102 9.49 -9.93 2.61
N PHE A 103 9.56 -10.35 1.35
CA PHE A 103 9.28 -11.71 0.89
C PHE A 103 10.31 -12.18 -0.17
N PRO A 104 11.59 -12.38 0.21
CA PRO A 104 12.67 -12.63 -0.76
C PRO A 104 12.50 -13.91 -1.60
N GLY A 105 11.73 -14.89 -1.11
CA GLY A 105 11.44 -16.14 -1.82
C GLY A 105 10.12 -16.18 -2.59
N ALA A 106 9.32 -15.11 -2.53
CA ALA A 106 7.98 -15.09 -3.13
C ALA A 106 8.03 -14.53 -4.56
N PHE A 107 7.31 -15.17 -5.49
CA PHE A 107 6.99 -14.57 -6.77
C PHE A 107 5.98 -13.44 -6.56
N SER A 108 6.42 -12.19 -6.71
CA SER A 108 5.60 -11.01 -6.41
C SER A 108 5.28 -10.24 -7.68
N THR A 109 3.99 -9.98 -7.92
CA THR A 109 3.55 -9.01 -8.91
C THR A 109 2.99 -7.77 -8.22
N SER A 110 3.37 -6.60 -8.70
CA SER A 110 3.01 -5.31 -8.11
C SER A 110 2.42 -4.39 -9.16
N HIS A 111 1.29 -3.79 -8.84
CA HIS A 111 0.65 -2.79 -9.70
C HIS A 111 0.29 -1.55 -8.88
N VAL A 112 0.70 -0.39 -9.38
CA VAL A 112 0.28 0.90 -8.83
C VAL A 112 -0.67 1.55 -9.82
N LEU A 113 -1.85 1.96 -9.33
CA LEU A 113 -2.87 2.63 -10.11
C LEU A 113 -3.07 4.03 -9.54
N GLN A 114 -2.97 5.04 -10.40
CA GLN A 114 -3.24 6.42 -9.97
C GLN A 114 -4.70 6.64 -9.59
N GLN A 115 -5.62 5.89 -10.20
CA GLN A 115 -7.05 6.06 -9.93
C GLN A 115 -7.40 5.53 -8.52
N PRO A 116 -7.98 6.37 -7.64
CA PRO A 116 -8.44 5.94 -6.33
C PRO A 116 -9.69 5.07 -6.41
N CYS A 117 -10.07 4.46 -5.29
CA CYS A 117 -11.37 3.79 -5.16
C CYS A 117 -12.46 4.83 -4.92
N ASP A 118 -13.43 4.92 -5.84
CA ASP A 118 -14.55 5.85 -5.71
C ASP A 118 -15.54 5.38 -4.63
N THR A 119 -15.82 6.25 -3.66
CA THR A 119 -16.92 6.09 -2.70
C THR A 119 -18.09 6.98 -3.11
N ARG A 120 -19.23 6.40 -3.47
CA ARG A 120 -20.45 7.15 -3.85
C ARG A 120 -21.47 7.12 -2.71
N PRO A 121 -22.27 8.18 -2.51
CA PRO A 121 -23.41 8.10 -1.60
C PRO A 121 -24.31 6.90 -1.94
N PRO A 122 -24.80 6.13 -0.96
CA PRO A 122 -24.71 6.35 0.49
C PRO A 122 -23.56 5.55 1.16
N PHE A 123 -22.30 5.74 0.73
CA PHE A 123 -21.16 5.08 1.38
C PHE A 123 -21.04 5.48 2.86
N PRO A 124 -20.96 4.51 3.80
CA PRO A 124 -20.89 4.81 5.22
C PRO A 124 -19.61 5.59 5.57
N GLN A 125 -19.73 6.60 6.45
CA GLN A 125 -18.55 7.27 7.02
C GLN A 125 -17.94 6.42 8.13
N PHE A 126 -17.12 5.44 7.77
CA PHE A 126 -16.35 4.64 8.72
C PHE A 126 -14.87 5.07 8.82
N PHE A 127 -14.45 6.04 8.01
CA PHE A 127 -13.09 6.57 8.06
C PHE A 127 -12.92 7.59 9.18
N SER A 128 -11.71 7.62 9.76
CA SER A 128 -11.32 8.60 10.76
C SER A 128 -11.44 10.04 10.22
N PRO A 129 -11.81 11.04 11.03
CA PRO A 129 -11.76 12.46 10.67
C PRO A 129 -10.35 12.96 10.27
N LEU A 130 -9.31 12.17 10.56
CA LEU A 130 -7.93 12.42 10.13
C LEU A 130 -7.70 12.09 8.65
N LEU A 131 -8.61 11.36 8.01
CA LEU A 131 -8.53 11.03 6.59
C LEU A 131 -9.12 12.16 5.75
N THR A 132 -8.30 12.71 4.87
CA THR A 132 -8.71 13.74 3.91
C THR A 132 -9.60 13.17 2.79
N LYS A 133 -10.31 14.05 2.08
CA LYS A 133 -11.10 13.67 0.88
C LYS A 133 -10.23 13.09 -0.24
N GLN A 134 -8.93 13.35 -0.22
CA GLN A 134 -7.95 12.84 -1.17
C GLN A 134 -7.34 11.49 -0.76
N GLY A 135 -7.69 10.97 0.44
CA GLY A 135 -7.23 9.66 0.90
C GLY A 135 -5.91 9.67 1.70
N PHE A 136 -5.42 10.84 2.12
CA PHE A 136 -4.22 11.00 2.96
C PHE A 136 -4.58 11.22 4.42
N LEU A 137 -3.76 10.69 5.32
CA LEU A 137 -3.82 10.92 6.77
C LEU A 137 -3.20 12.26 7.16
N GLN A 138 -3.71 12.85 8.25
CA GLN A 138 -3.20 14.04 8.91
C GLN A 138 -2.98 13.78 10.39
N ASP A 139 -2.06 14.53 11.01
CA ASP A 139 -1.78 14.41 12.45
C ASP A 139 -2.88 15.00 13.33
N LYS A 140 -3.62 15.99 12.81
CA LYS A 140 -4.69 16.68 13.53
C LYS A 140 -5.94 16.75 12.63
N PRO A 141 -7.15 16.54 13.16
CA PRO A 141 -8.36 16.68 12.36
C PRO A 141 -8.49 18.14 11.90
N LEU A 142 -8.90 18.34 10.65
CA LEU A 142 -9.30 19.66 10.17
C LEU A 142 -10.42 20.15 11.10
N GLY A 143 -10.17 21.24 11.83
CA GLY A 143 -11.20 21.88 12.63
C GLY A 143 -12.40 22.14 11.73
N HIS A 144 -13.58 21.66 12.13
CA HIS A 144 -14.82 21.99 11.46
C HIS A 144 -14.95 23.51 11.42
N SER A 145 -14.63 24.12 10.27
CA SER A 145 -15.02 25.50 10.03
C SER A 145 -16.51 25.45 9.77
N SER A 146 -17.29 25.73 10.82
CA SER A 146 -18.73 25.96 10.71
C SER A 146 -18.91 27.22 9.88
N ALA A 147 -19.06 27.05 8.57
CA ALA A 147 -19.42 28.12 7.66
C ALA A 147 -20.89 27.96 7.27
N GLY A 148 -21.72 28.85 7.83
CA GLY A 148 -22.98 29.34 7.26
C GLY A 148 -24.18 28.42 7.33
#